data_AF-A0A1E1XKG4-F1
#
_entry.id   AF-A0A1E1XKG4-F1
#
_cell.length_a   1.000
_cell.length_b   1.000
_cell.length_c   1.000
_cell.angle_alpha   90.00
_cell.angle_beta   90.00
_cell.angle_gamma   90.00
#
_symmetry.space_group_name_H-M   'P 1'
#
loop_
_entity.id
_entity.type
_entity.pdbx_description
1 polymer ?
#
loop_
_entity_poly.entity_id
_entity_poly.type
_entity_poly.pdbx_seq_one_letter_code
_entity_poly.pdbx_strand_id
1 'polypeptide(L)'
;SAPVQILQWNCRGFKARTKRADLRLFLTTFPSPPAVVALQEPGDAATLTNYSVYQQDAQSCLCVHKNYTASPVDLDYKAIFSYAMVTILPLRKQDPSLHVLNVYSSPKLPNITFADLFSRALKVANRDPLIIVGDFNAPSPLWGYIREEKRGRKLAELASTLGLTLHTDPAQPTRIGNSVARDTCPDLIFTKNIRYAEWHNTEETLGSDHCILATTIRTKPLTRPHTKATLPDWTKFRSNYTNPTPIADQGYTTWSQHLICQLKDTEQHVQLSEANPAVDNHLLHLWEARHSLVRRWRRQKHNRQLKIRIAALTQQAAEYAAQLADSNWVDRCNTAARQMSSRSTWRLFRALTDPTQTRTETQKHLQRAIHTFNGDTAKLADALRDKYLYTDQDSRGPAYSYAGSRPQSGPSQNETRDSPRQGQGNCETSRQPTRTGLRAAARILQCHLDGRYVSPSGLEDGSRHIHTQTRQTSQH
;
A
#
# COMPACT_ATOMS: atom_id res chain seq x y z
N SER A 1 6.60 17.39 -7.54
CA SER A 1 7.10 16.27 -6.72
C SER A 1 6.15 16.07 -5.56
N ALA A 2 5.82 14.83 -5.22
CA ALA A 2 4.97 14.52 -4.07
C ALA A 2 5.87 14.28 -2.84
N PRO A 3 5.50 14.79 -1.65
CA PRO A 3 6.18 14.43 -0.41
C PRO A 3 5.85 12.97 -0.07
N VAL A 4 6.88 12.21 0.27
CA VAL A 4 6.79 10.82 0.71
C VAL A 4 7.46 10.74 2.06
N GLN A 5 6.71 10.32 3.07
CA GLN A 5 7.22 10.21 4.44
C GLN A 5 7.63 8.77 4.74
N ILE A 6 8.80 8.62 5.36
CA ILE A 6 9.39 7.35 5.78
C ILE A 6 9.68 7.47 7.27
N LEU A 7 9.20 6.50 8.04
CA LEU A 7 9.52 6.39 9.47
C LEU A 7 10.57 5.31 9.70
N GLN A 8 11.48 5.57 10.63
CA GLN A 8 12.45 4.60 11.15
C GLN A 8 12.25 4.47 12.66
N TRP A 9 12.26 3.23 13.17
CA TRP A 9 12.17 3.00 14.60
C TRP A 9 12.75 1.65 15.05
N ASN A 10 13.76 1.68 15.92
CA ASN A 10 14.14 0.49 16.69
C ASN A 10 13.11 0.29 17.81
N CYS A 11 12.19 -0.63 17.56
CA CYS A 11 11.04 -0.85 18.42
C CYS A 11 11.32 -1.82 19.57
N ARG A 12 12.46 -2.54 19.57
CA ARG A 12 12.86 -3.47 20.65
C ARG A 12 11.72 -4.41 21.07
N GLY A 13 11.19 -5.12 20.08
CA GLY A 13 10.06 -6.04 20.20
C GLY A 13 8.73 -5.41 19.80
N PHE A 14 8.10 -6.00 18.77
CA PHE A 14 6.83 -5.56 18.20
C PHE A 14 5.70 -6.61 18.31
N LYS A 15 5.94 -7.71 19.04
CA LYS A 15 4.95 -8.78 19.27
C LYS A 15 3.76 -8.29 20.12
N ALA A 16 4.03 -7.42 21.10
CA ALA A 16 3.03 -6.91 22.03
C ALA A 16 1.90 -6.19 21.29
N ARG A 17 0.65 -6.61 21.55
CA ARG A 17 -0.55 -6.01 20.94
C ARG A 17 -0.68 -4.52 21.26
N THR A 18 -0.42 -4.14 22.51
CA THR A 18 -0.48 -2.76 23.00
C THR A 18 0.46 -1.84 22.23
N LYS A 19 1.71 -2.27 22.01
CA LYS A 19 2.71 -1.51 21.24
C LYS A 19 2.32 -1.34 19.76
N ARG A 20 1.71 -2.37 19.17
CA ARG A 20 1.16 -2.29 17.81
C ARG A 20 0.00 -1.30 17.71
N ALA A 21 -0.89 -1.30 18.69
CA ALA A 21 -2.01 -0.37 18.76
C ALA A 21 -1.54 1.08 18.96
N ASP A 22 -0.57 1.29 19.86
CA ASP A 22 0.02 2.61 20.14
C ASP A 22 0.71 3.16 18.88
N LEU A 23 1.54 2.35 18.19
CA LEU A 23 2.12 2.77 16.90
C LEU A 23 1.03 3.06 15.86
N ARG A 24 0.03 2.20 15.71
CA ARG A 24 -1.05 2.40 14.74
C ARG A 24 -1.75 3.73 14.94
N LEU A 25 -2.02 4.09 16.20
CA LEU A 25 -2.69 5.33 16.52
C LEU A 25 -1.75 6.52 16.39
N PHE A 26 -0.46 6.36 16.71
CA PHE A 26 0.54 7.38 16.43
C PHE A 26 0.63 7.70 14.93
N LEU A 27 0.52 6.69 14.06
CA LEU A 27 0.50 6.89 12.62
C LEU A 27 -0.69 7.72 12.12
N THR A 28 -1.81 7.79 12.87
CA THR A 28 -2.96 8.64 12.49
C THR A 28 -2.77 10.12 12.85
N THR A 29 -1.76 10.44 13.65
CA THR A 29 -1.41 11.85 13.97
C THR A 29 -0.78 12.56 12.78
N PHE A 30 -0.23 11.81 11.82
CA PHE A 30 0.35 12.37 10.61
C PHE A 30 -0.77 12.82 9.65
N PRO A 31 -0.63 13.99 8.99
CA PRO A 31 -1.60 14.48 8.01
C PRO A 31 -1.87 13.49 6.87
N SER A 32 -0.83 12.74 6.48
CA SER A 32 -0.90 11.64 5.52
C SER A 32 -0.18 10.42 6.10
N PRO A 33 -0.70 9.20 5.92
CA PRO A 33 -0.04 8.00 6.43
C PRO A 33 1.35 7.85 5.79
N PRO A 34 2.39 7.53 6.58
CA PRO A 34 3.73 7.29 6.06
C PRO A 34 3.74 6.21 4.98
N ALA A 35 4.56 6.40 3.95
CA ALA A 35 4.68 5.43 2.87
C ALA A 35 5.38 4.16 3.33
N VAL A 36 6.41 4.30 4.18
CA VAL A 36 7.20 3.20 4.71
C VAL A 36 7.45 3.41 6.20
N VAL A 37 7.35 2.32 6.95
CA VAL A 37 7.76 2.23 8.35
C VAL A 37 8.84 1.16 8.44
N ALA A 38 10.09 1.57 8.64
CA ALA A 38 11.24 0.71 8.82
C ALA A 38 11.42 0.39 10.31
N LEU A 39 11.23 -0.88 10.67
CA LEU A 39 11.33 -1.36 12.04
C LEU A 39 12.63 -2.13 12.24
N GLN A 40 13.34 -1.84 13.31
CA GLN A 40 14.45 -2.65 13.81
C GLN A 40 14.05 -3.36 15.10
N GLU A 41 14.56 -4.57 15.29
CA GLU A 41 14.20 -5.52 16.35
C GLU A 41 12.68 -5.79 16.51
N PRO A 42 11.90 -5.98 15.43
CA PRO A 42 10.46 -6.22 15.56
C PRO A 42 10.12 -7.59 16.19
N GLY A 43 11.03 -8.56 16.12
CA GLY A 43 10.76 -9.96 16.45
C GLY A 43 10.07 -10.69 15.29
N ASP A 44 9.71 -11.96 15.51
CA ASP A 44 9.10 -12.79 14.47
C ASP A 44 7.68 -12.34 14.10
N ALA A 45 7.37 -12.39 12.80
CA ALA A 45 6.04 -12.15 12.24
C ALA A 45 5.45 -10.78 12.60
N ALA A 46 6.19 -9.72 12.30
CA ALA A 46 5.69 -8.35 12.47
C ALA A 46 4.42 -8.14 11.63
N THR A 47 3.42 -7.46 12.21
CA THR A 47 2.15 -7.15 11.52
C THR A 47 1.73 -5.73 11.83
N LEU A 48 1.40 -4.97 10.78
CA LEU A 48 0.93 -3.60 10.89
C LEU A 48 -0.29 -3.38 9.97
N THR A 49 -1.40 -2.94 10.54
CA THR A 49 -2.64 -2.71 9.79
C THR A 49 -2.42 -1.65 8.72
N ASN A 50 -2.94 -1.87 7.51
CA ASN A 50 -2.77 -1.01 6.32
C ASN A 50 -1.38 -1.03 5.67
N TYR A 51 -0.45 -1.85 6.17
CA TYR A 51 0.87 -2.02 5.57
C TYR A 51 1.07 -3.46 5.10
N SER A 52 1.78 -3.61 3.99
CA SER A 52 2.37 -4.86 3.52
C SER A 52 3.75 -5.01 4.18
N VAL A 53 3.99 -6.14 4.81
CA VAL A 53 5.20 -6.40 5.59
C VAL A 53 6.19 -7.19 4.76
N TYR A 54 7.44 -6.70 4.70
CA TYR A 54 8.57 -7.35 4.06
C TYR A 54 9.64 -7.60 5.13
N GLN A 55 9.74 -8.86 5.55
CA GLN A 55 10.61 -9.29 6.63
C GLN A 55 11.33 -10.56 6.18
N GLN A 56 12.66 -10.54 6.22
CA GLN A 56 13.50 -11.72 5.98
C GLN A 56 13.90 -12.38 7.30
N ASP A 57 14.27 -11.56 8.30
CA ASP A 57 14.66 -12.04 9.64
C ASP A 57 13.86 -11.36 10.76
N ALA A 58 13.98 -11.88 11.98
CA ALA A 58 13.37 -11.31 13.19
C ALA A 58 13.86 -9.90 13.58
N GLN A 59 14.99 -9.44 13.02
CA GLN A 59 15.69 -8.24 13.46
C GLN A 59 15.45 -7.00 12.59
N SER A 60 15.02 -7.16 11.35
CA SER A 60 14.73 -6.01 10.47
C SER A 60 13.46 -6.27 9.66
N CYS A 61 12.65 -5.22 9.51
CA CYS A 61 11.38 -5.30 8.80
C CYS A 61 11.06 -3.98 8.10
N LEU A 62 10.50 -4.08 6.90
CA LEU A 62 9.97 -2.95 6.14
C LEU A 62 8.46 -3.12 5.98
N CYS A 63 7.69 -2.18 6.54
CA CYS A 63 6.26 -2.09 6.36
C CYS A 63 5.96 -1.02 5.32
N VAL A 64 5.38 -1.37 4.17
CA VAL A 64 5.00 -0.42 3.11
C VAL A 64 3.49 -0.23 3.07
N HIS A 65 3.01 1.01 3.07
CA HIS A 65 1.58 1.29 3.09
C HIS A 65 0.89 0.70 1.86
N LYS A 66 -0.31 0.12 2.02
CA LYS A 66 -1.02 -0.61 0.96
C LYS A 66 -1.43 0.25 -0.23
N ASN A 67 -1.34 1.58 -0.15
CA ASN A 67 -1.55 2.47 -1.30
C ASN A 67 -0.35 2.48 -2.27
N TYR A 68 0.82 2.00 -1.83
CA TYR A 68 2.03 1.93 -2.63
C TYR A 68 2.24 0.51 -3.17
N THR A 69 2.78 0.43 -4.39
CA THR A 69 3.15 -0.84 -5.00
C THR A 69 4.63 -1.09 -4.72
N ALA A 70 4.92 -2.07 -3.88
CA ALA A 70 6.26 -2.46 -3.50
C ALA A 70 6.63 -3.86 -4.02
N SER A 71 7.92 -4.05 -4.33
CA SER A 71 8.54 -5.34 -4.62
C SER A 71 9.74 -5.55 -3.68
N PRO A 72 9.86 -6.72 -3.02
CA PRO A 72 11.06 -7.04 -2.27
C PRO A 72 12.26 -7.14 -3.23
N VAL A 73 13.44 -6.81 -2.71
CA VAL A 73 14.71 -6.95 -3.41
C VAL A 73 15.58 -7.89 -2.59
N ASP A 74 15.99 -9.00 -3.19
CA ASP A 74 17.07 -9.82 -2.65
C ASP A 74 18.40 -9.30 -3.20
N LEU A 75 19.38 -9.08 -2.32
CA LEU A 75 20.73 -8.63 -2.71
C LEU A 75 21.69 -9.82 -2.89
N ASP A 76 21.21 -11.05 -2.72
CA ASP A 76 21.99 -12.29 -2.70
C ASP A 76 23.21 -12.16 -1.76
N TYR A 77 23.00 -11.48 -0.63
CA TYR A 77 24.05 -11.18 0.34
C TYR A 77 23.69 -11.80 1.68
N LYS A 78 24.48 -12.79 2.08
CA LYS A 78 24.38 -13.43 3.41
C LYS A 78 25.16 -12.58 4.41
N ALA A 79 24.48 -11.56 4.94
CA ALA A 79 25.04 -10.70 5.96
C ALA A 79 25.07 -11.40 7.33
N ILE A 80 26.08 -11.05 8.16
CA ILE A 80 26.14 -11.44 9.58
C ILE A 80 25.13 -10.61 10.42
N PHE A 81 24.65 -9.51 9.85
CA PHE A 81 23.66 -8.60 10.41
C PHE A 81 22.38 -8.66 9.56
N SER A 82 21.27 -8.12 10.05
CA SER A 82 19.99 -8.22 9.34
C SER A 82 19.73 -7.00 8.45
N TYR A 83 19.13 -7.23 7.29
CA TYR A 83 18.66 -6.17 6.42
C TYR A 83 17.37 -6.58 5.70
N ALA A 84 16.64 -5.58 5.22
CA ALA A 84 15.51 -5.76 4.31
C ALA A 84 15.54 -4.65 3.27
N MET A 85 15.32 -4.97 2.01
CA MET A 85 15.28 -3.98 0.93
C MET A 85 14.00 -4.11 0.11
N VAL A 86 13.38 -2.97 -0.19
CA VAL A 86 12.15 -2.90 -0.99
C VAL A 86 12.29 -1.79 -2.03
N THR A 87 11.80 -2.07 -3.23
CA THR A 87 11.62 -1.08 -4.29
C THR A 87 10.16 -0.68 -4.37
N ILE A 88 9.88 0.61 -4.22
CA ILE A 88 8.56 1.20 -4.43
C ILE A 88 8.46 1.68 -5.87
N LEU A 89 7.50 1.10 -6.59
CA LEU A 89 7.31 1.32 -8.01
C LEU A 89 6.51 2.62 -8.25
N PRO A 90 6.95 3.46 -9.20
CA PRO A 90 6.23 4.65 -9.57
C PRO A 90 5.00 4.31 -10.42
N LEU A 91 4.06 5.26 -10.50
CA LEU A 91 2.86 5.10 -11.33
C LEU A 91 3.17 4.96 -12.82
N ARG A 92 4.15 5.72 -13.30
CA ARG A 92 4.60 5.69 -14.70
C ARG A 92 5.92 4.93 -14.78
N LYS A 93 6.06 4.06 -15.77
CA LYS A 93 7.29 3.27 -15.99
C LYS A 93 8.54 4.12 -16.23
N GLN A 94 8.37 5.34 -16.72
CA GLN A 94 9.45 6.28 -17.03
C GLN A 94 9.94 7.06 -15.81
N ASP A 95 9.15 7.13 -14.74
CA ASP A 95 9.55 7.79 -13.50
C ASP A 95 10.52 6.88 -12.71
N PRO A 96 11.44 7.45 -11.91
CA PRO A 96 12.39 6.67 -11.13
C PRO A 96 11.70 5.97 -9.94
N SER A 97 12.14 4.74 -9.64
CA SER A 97 11.65 3.99 -8.47
C SER A 97 12.30 4.51 -7.19
N LEU A 98 11.66 4.26 -6.05
CA LEU A 98 12.26 4.59 -4.75
C LEU A 98 12.73 3.30 -4.08
N HIS A 99 14.03 3.21 -3.82
CA HIS A 99 14.62 2.09 -3.10
C HIS A 99 14.78 2.43 -1.63
N VAL A 100 14.28 1.55 -0.75
CA VAL A 100 14.42 1.69 0.70
C VAL A 100 15.16 0.47 1.24
N LEU A 101 16.30 0.70 1.86
CA LEU A 101 17.10 -0.31 2.55
C LEU A 101 17.02 -0.07 4.05
N ASN A 102 16.53 -1.06 4.81
CA ASN A 102 16.55 -1.08 6.26
C ASN A 102 17.68 -2.00 6.76
N VAL A 103 18.48 -1.54 7.72
CA VAL A 103 19.60 -2.30 8.29
C VAL A 103 19.49 -2.34 9.81
N TYR A 104 19.78 -3.50 10.40
CA TYR A 104 20.02 -3.62 11.83
C TYR A 104 21.34 -4.36 12.07
N SER A 105 22.26 -3.70 12.78
CA SER A 105 23.56 -4.25 13.16
C SER A 105 23.69 -4.25 14.68
N SER A 106 23.73 -5.45 15.26
CA SER A 106 23.88 -5.61 16.72
C SER A 106 25.20 -5.01 17.23
N PRO A 107 25.23 -4.39 18.42
CA PRO A 107 26.48 -3.91 19.01
C PRO A 107 27.46 -5.05 19.30
N LYS A 108 26.97 -6.28 19.53
CA LYS A 108 27.78 -7.45 19.92
C LYS A 108 28.69 -8.00 18.81
N LEU A 109 28.46 -7.62 17.56
CA LEU A 109 29.15 -8.22 16.41
C LEU A 109 30.49 -7.52 16.11
N PRO A 110 31.65 -8.15 16.30
CA PRO A 110 32.92 -7.49 16.01
C PRO A 110 33.17 -7.37 14.49
N ASN A 111 33.93 -6.35 14.08
CA ASN A 111 34.52 -6.22 12.73
C ASN A 111 33.56 -6.25 11.53
N ILE A 112 32.34 -5.72 11.67
CA ILE A 112 31.40 -5.58 10.54
C ILE A 112 31.88 -4.53 9.52
N THR A 113 31.65 -4.80 8.24
CA THR A 113 31.79 -3.85 7.13
C THR A 113 30.51 -3.85 6.30
N PHE A 114 30.03 -2.67 5.89
CA PHE A 114 28.78 -2.51 5.10
C PHE A 114 29.03 -2.33 3.59
N ALA A 115 30.28 -2.42 3.15
CA ALA A 115 30.71 -2.08 1.80
C ALA A 115 30.01 -2.90 0.72
N ASP A 116 29.94 -4.23 0.88
CA ASP A 116 29.30 -5.12 -0.08
C ASP A 116 27.79 -4.87 -0.17
N LEU A 117 27.13 -4.72 0.99
CA LEU A 117 25.70 -4.42 1.05
C LEU A 117 25.37 -3.11 0.34
N PHE A 118 26.07 -2.03 0.69
CA PHE A 118 25.82 -0.71 0.12
C PHE A 118 26.15 -0.68 -1.37
N SER A 119 27.23 -1.35 -1.79
CA SER A 119 27.59 -1.47 -3.20
C SER A 119 26.53 -2.23 -4.01
N ARG A 120 25.98 -3.33 -3.46
CA ARG A 120 24.90 -4.09 -4.10
C ARG A 120 23.60 -3.28 -4.15
N ALA A 121 23.23 -2.62 -3.05
CA ALA A 121 22.05 -1.76 -3.01
C ALA A 121 22.15 -0.59 -4.01
N LEU A 122 23.34 0.01 -4.15
CA LEU A 122 23.60 1.05 -5.14
C LEU A 122 23.60 0.52 -6.57
N LYS A 123 24.06 -0.71 -6.81
CA LYS A 123 23.95 -1.35 -8.13
C LYS A 123 22.49 -1.58 -8.52
N VAL A 124 21.66 -2.02 -7.57
CA VAL A 124 20.21 -2.21 -7.80
C VAL A 124 19.52 -0.87 -8.04
N ALA A 125 19.81 0.15 -7.22
CA ALA A 125 19.21 1.46 -7.39
C ALA A 125 19.74 2.21 -8.62
N ASN A 126 21.00 2.01 -9.00
CA ASN A 126 21.66 2.68 -10.11
C ASN A 126 21.53 4.22 -10.03
N ARG A 127 20.65 4.81 -10.85
CA ARG A 127 20.36 6.26 -10.87
C ARG A 127 19.11 6.65 -10.09
N ASP A 128 18.34 5.67 -9.65
CA ASP A 128 17.11 5.89 -8.92
C ASP A 128 17.42 6.34 -7.47
N PRO A 129 16.48 7.08 -6.84
CA PRO A 129 16.55 7.44 -5.44
C PRO A 129 16.72 6.22 -4.51
N LEU A 130 17.76 6.26 -3.67
CA LEU A 130 18.00 5.27 -2.62
C LEU A 130 18.04 5.96 -1.26
N ILE A 131 17.29 5.40 -0.31
CA ILE A 131 17.37 5.77 1.10
C ILE A 131 17.76 4.53 1.91
N ILE A 132 18.76 4.70 2.77
CA ILE A 132 19.28 3.69 3.68
C ILE A 132 18.97 4.18 5.09
N VAL A 133 18.18 3.40 5.82
CA VAL A 133 17.78 3.66 7.20
C VAL A 133 18.21 2.48 8.06
N GLY A 134 18.49 2.69 9.33
CA GLY A 134 18.83 1.58 10.19
C GLY A 134 19.50 1.95 11.49
N ASP A 135 19.56 0.95 12.37
CA ASP A 135 20.36 1.01 13.59
C ASP A 135 21.69 0.28 13.31
N PHE A 136 22.77 1.06 13.21
CA PHE A 136 24.09 0.56 12.84
C PHE A 136 24.93 0.18 14.05
N ASN A 137 24.58 0.69 15.24
CA ASN A 137 25.41 0.61 16.45
C ASN A 137 26.89 0.89 16.15
N ALA A 138 27.17 1.95 15.41
CA ALA A 138 28.51 2.30 14.93
C ALA A 138 28.92 3.66 15.50
N PRO A 139 29.69 3.75 16.60
CA PRO A 139 30.07 5.04 17.19
C PRO A 139 31.02 5.86 16.30
N SER A 140 30.65 7.09 15.96
CA SER A 140 31.50 8.07 15.26
C SER A 140 31.20 9.52 15.69
N PRO A 141 32.22 10.40 15.73
CA PRO A 141 32.03 11.84 15.94
C PRO A 141 31.10 12.51 14.93
N LEU A 142 31.01 11.99 13.69
CA LEU A 142 30.15 12.58 12.64
C LEU A 142 28.67 12.63 13.00
N TRP A 143 28.21 11.69 13.84
CA TRP A 143 26.84 11.65 14.34
C TRP A 143 26.81 11.69 15.88
N GLY A 144 27.75 12.42 16.48
CA GLY A 144 27.63 12.90 17.86
C GLY A 144 28.25 12.02 18.95
N TYR A 145 29.02 10.99 18.60
CA TYR A 145 29.78 10.22 19.59
C TYR A 145 31.10 10.91 19.96
N ILE A 146 31.49 10.81 21.23
CA ILE A 146 32.77 11.35 21.71
C ILE A 146 33.96 10.50 21.23
N ARG A 147 33.73 9.19 21.10
CA ARG A 147 34.73 8.22 20.69
C ARG A 147 34.39 7.71 19.30
N GLU A 148 35.42 7.56 18.49
CA GLU A 148 35.33 6.90 17.20
C GLU A 148 35.71 5.42 17.35
N GLU A 149 34.82 4.53 16.95
CA GLU A 149 35.12 3.10 16.85
C GLU A 149 35.45 2.70 15.41
N LYS A 150 36.17 1.58 15.24
CA LYS A 150 36.54 1.04 13.92
C LYS A 150 35.31 0.87 13.01
N ARG A 151 34.17 0.44 13.57
CA ARG A 151 32.92 0.28 12.82
C ARG A 151 32.38 1.61 12.30
N GLY A 152 32.35 2.63 13.16
CA GLY A 152 31.88 3.97 12.80
C GLY A 152 32.78 4.66 11.79
N ARG A 153 34.11 4.56 11.96
CA ARG A 153 35.10 5.07 10.99
C ARG A 153 34.91 4.46 9.61
N LYS A 154 34.86 3.12 9.52
CA LYS A 154 34.64 2.42 8.25
C LYS A 154 33.32 2.80 7.59
N LEU A 155 32.25 2.96 8.37
CA LEU A 155 30.95 3.38 7.84
C LEU A 155 30.99 4.82 7.31
N ALA A 156 31.67 5.72 8.00
CA ALA A 156 31.87 7.11 7.57
C ALA A 156 32.70 7.20 6.28
N GLU A 157 33.82 6.50 6.22
CA GLU A 157 34.68 6.40 5.03
C GLU A 157 33.90 5.81 3.85
N LEU A 158 33.12 4.76 4.09
CA LEU A 158 32.26 4.13 3.08
C LEU A 158 31.19 5.10 2.57
N ALA A 159 30.50 5.82 3.46
CA ALA A 159 29.48 6.78 3.09
C ALA A 159 30.07 7.91 2.23
N SER A 160 31.25 8.41 2.58
CA SER A 160 31.99 9.40 1.80
C SER A 160 32.38 8.85 0.42
N THR A 161 32.98 7.65 0.39
CA THR A 161 33.43 6.99 -0.86
C THR A 161 32.28 6.75 -1.83
N LEU A 162 31.12 6.32 -1.31
CA LEU A 162 29.93 6.07 -2.12
C LEU A 162 29.11 7.34 -2.41
N GLY A 163 29.54 8.50 -1.89
CA GLY A 163 28.85 9.78 -2.02
C GLY A 163 27.42 9.75 -1.49
N LEU A 164 27.23 9.17 -0.29
CA LEU A 164 25.98 9.15 0.45
C LEU A 164 25.86 10.41 1.31
N THR A 165 24.67 10.99 1.38
CA THR A 165 24.39 12.14 2.25
C THR A 165 23.79 11.64 3.56
N LEU A 166 24.45 11.94 4.69
CA LEU A 166 23.95 11.71 6.04
C LEU A 166 22.95 12.80 6.45
N HIS A 167 21.81 12.40 7.00
CA HIS A 167 20.76 13.33 7.47
C HIS A 167 20.56 13.35 8.98
N THR A 168 21.09 12.37 9.71
CA THR A 168 20.93 12.31 11.17
C THR A 168 21.64 13.49 11.83
N ASP A 169 20.89 14.31 12.57
CA ASP A 169 21.42 15.43 13.32
C ASP A 169 21.96 14.96 14.70
N PRO A 170 23.26 15.14 15.00
CA PRO A 170 23.82 14.80 16.30
C PRO A 170 23.23 15.64 17.46
N ALA A 171 22.62 16.79 17.19
CA ALA A 171 21.96 17.60 18.21
C ALA A 171 20.64 16.99 18.71
N GLN A 172 20.08 16.01 17.99
CA GLN A 172 18.81 15.35 18.31
C GLN A 172 19.00 13.84 18.53
N PRO A 173 19.42 13.40 19.74
CA PRO A 173 19.73 12.01 20.03
C PRO A 173 18.60 11.03 19.65
N THR A 174 18.96 9.98 18.90
CA THR A 174 17.99 8.99 18.42
C THR A 174 17.71 7.88 19.44
N ARG A 175 18.66 7.63 20.34
CA ARG A 175 18.52 6.71 21.48
C ARG A 175 18.69 7.46 22.79
N ILE A 176 17.67 7.34 23.64
CA ILE A 176 17.65 7.94 24.98
C ILE A 176 18.46 7.05 25.92
N GLY A 177 19.49 7.64 26.51
CA GLY A 177 20.32 7.00 27.52
C GLY A 177 19.58 6.82 28.85
N ASN A 178 20.19 6.07 29.77
CA ASN A 178 19.70 5.95 31.14
C ASN A 178 20.56 6.83 32.08
N SER A 179 20.45 6.65 33.39
CA SER A 179 21.24 7.44 34.36
C SER A 179 22.75 7.15 34.30
N VAL A 180 23.18 6.13 33.55
CA VAL A 180 24.58 5.68 33.43
C VAL A 180 25.11 5.86 31.99
N ALA A 181 24.27 5.62 31.00
CA ALA A 181 24.59 5.77 29.58
C ALA A 181 24.08 7.11 29.05
N ARG A 182 24.90 7.82 28.29
CA ARG A 182 24.51 9.07 27.62
C ARG A 182 23.50 8.80 26.50
N ASP A 183 22.84 9.86 26.06
CA ASP A 183 22.04 9.84 24.84
C ASP A 183 22.99 9.73 23.64
N THR A 184 22.59 8.99 22.62
CA THR A 184 23.46 8.63 21.48
C THR A 184 22.66 8.55 20.18
N CYS A 185 23.34 8.55 19.03
CA CYS A 185 22.71 8.42 17.70
C CYS A 185 23.15 7.14 16.96
N PRO A 186 22.74 5.93 17.39
CA PRO A 186 23.05 4.71 16.66
C PRO A 186 22.20 4.53 15.39
N ASP A 187 21.07 5.24 15.31
CA ASP A 187 20.13 5.22 14.19
C ASP A 187 20.54 6.24 13.12
N LEU A 188 20.89 5.76 11.93
CA LEU A 188 21.43 6.59 10.86
C LEU A 188 20.56 6.54 9.61
N ILE A 189 20.44 7.70 8.95
CA ILE A 189 19.73 7.86 7.68
C ILE A 189 20.67 8.43 6.64
N PHE A 190 20.88 7.66 5.57
CA PHE A 190 21.67 8.04 4.40
C PHE A 190 20.79 8.08 3.16
N THR A 191 21.14 8.96 2.22
CA THR A 191 20.45 9.07 0.93
C THR A 191 21.43 9.13 -0.24
N LYS A 192 20.97 8.66 -1.40
CA LYS A 192 21.64 8.81 -2.70
C LYS A 192 20.61 9.23 -3.74
N ASN A 193 21.01 10.14 -4.64
CA ASN A 193 20.17 10.63 -5.74
C ASN A 193 18.85 11.29 -5.29
N ILE A 194 18.79 11.81 -4.05
CA ILE A 194 17.64 12.54 -3.49
C ILE A 194 18.04 14.00 -3.33
N ARG A 195 17.33 14.91 -4.00
CA ARG A 195 17.63 16.36 -3.97
C ARG A 195 17.15 17.05 -2.69
N TYR A 196 15.98 16.65 -2.20
CA TYR A 196 15.34 17.25 -1.04
C TYR A 196 14.87 16.15 -0.10
N ALA A 197 15.51 16.08 1.06
CA ALA A 197 15.16 15.23 2.18
C ALA A 197 15.18 16.08 3.44
N GLU A 198 14.10 16.01 4.21
CA GLU A 198 13.96 16.67 5.51
C GLU A 198 13.89 15.58 6.56
N TRP A 199 14.78 15.65 7.54
CA TRP A 199 14.86 14.71 8.65
C TRP A 199 14.47 15.40 9.95
N HIS A 200 13.68 14.72 10.78
CA HIS A 200 13.41 15.18 12.14
C HIS A 200 13.18 14.01 13.09
N ASN A 201 13.59 14.20 14.34
CA ASN A 201 13.29 13.29 15.44
C ASN A 201 11.90 13.64 16.00
N THR A 202 10.97 12.66 16.09
CA THR A 202 9.64 12.94 16.68
C THR A 202 9.68 13.02 18.20
N GLU A 203 10.80 12.62 18.81
CA GLU A 203 11.02 12.44 20.24
C GLU A 203 10.11 11.39 20.90
N GLU A 204 9.28 10.69 20.12
CA GLU A 204 8.37 9.66 20.62
C GLU A 204 9.04 8.30 20.59
N THR A 205 9.00 7.57 21.70
CA THR A 205 9.65 6.27 21.81
C THR A 205 8.70 5.08 21.89
N LEU A 206 7.40 5.33 22.17
CA LEU A 206 6.35 4.31 22.35
C LEU A 206 6.80 3.10 23.21
N GLY A 207 7.53 3.40 24.30
CA GLY A 207 8.04 2.38 25.24
C GLY A 207 9.35 1.68 24.81
N SER A 208 10.00 2.13 23.74
CA SER A 208 11.41 1.82 23.42
C SER A 208 12.35 2.81 24.10
N ASP A 209 13.65 2.52 24.09
CA ASP A 209 14.72 3.48 24.35
C ASP A 209 15.15 4.27 23.11
N HIS A 210 14.65 3.90 21.93
CA HIS A 210 14.85 4.64 20.69
C HIS A 210 13.63 5.49 20.31
N CYS A 211 13.90 6.67 19.75
CA CYS A 211 12.89 7.56 19.21
C CYS A 211 12.49 7.13 17.79
N ILE A 212 11.27 7.47 17.41
CA ILE A 212 10.79 7.37 16.04
C ILE A 212 11.38 8.53 15.24
N LEU A 213 12.03 8.22 14.13
CA LEU A 213 12.62 9.21 13.23
C LEU A 213 11.76 9.31 11.99
N ALA A 214 11.52 10.53 11.52
CA ALA A 214 10.72 10.79 10.35
C ALA A 214 11.57 11.50 9.30
N THR A 215 11.56 10.95 8.07
CA THR A 215 12.21 11.55 6.92
C THR A 215 11.20 11.78 5.82
N THR A 216 11.08 13.03 5.36
CA THR A 216 10.23 13.41 4.24
C THR A 216 11.10 13.66 3.03
N ILE A 217 10.85 12.91 1.95
CA ILE A 217 11.56 13.07 0.68
C ILE A 217 10.61 13.54 -0.41
N ARG A 218 11.11 14.32 -1.36
CA ARG A 218 10.34 14.76 -2.52
C ARG A 218 10.69 13.92 -3.74
N THR A 219 9.75 13.10 -4.19
CA THR A 219 9.93 12.22 -5.37
C THR A 219 8.86 12.46 -6.43
N LYS A 220 8.96 11.74 -7.54
CA LYS A 220 7.87 11.60 -8.51
C LYS A 220 6.71 10.82 -7.87
N PRO A 221 5.46 11.01 -8.31
CA PRO A 221 4.31 10.40 -7.65
C PRO A 221 4.39 8.87 -7.68
N LEU A 222 4.53 8.27 -6.50
CA LEU A 222 4.56 6.82 -6.28
C LEU A 222 3.16 6.22 -6.09
N THR A 223 2.20 7.06 -5.73
CA THR A 223 0.79 6.67 -5.53
C THR A 223 -0.12 7.59 -6.31
N ARG A 224 -1.34 7.08 -6.54
CA ARG A 224 -2.39 7.91 -7.13
C ARG A 224 -2.72 9.01 -6.13
N PRO A 225 -2.75 10.29 -6.55
CA PRO A 225 -3.26 11.33 -5.68
C PRO A 225 -4.67 10.95 -5.26
N HIS A 226 -5.04 11.29 -4.01
CA HIS A 226 -6.41 11.15 -3.56
C HIS A 226 -7.33 11.80 -4.60
N THR A 227 -8.31 11.03 -5.07
CA THR A 227 -9.20 11.48 -6.14
C THR A 227 -9.91 12.74 -5.66
N LYS A 228 -9.71 13.85 -6.37
CA LYS A 228 -10.67 14.95 -6.34
C LYS A 228 -11.96 14.36 -6.90
N ALA A 229 -12.99 14.22 -6.08
CA ALA A 229 -14.32 13.95 -6.60
C ALA A 229 -14.79 15.24 -7.25
N THR A 230 -14.97 15.20 -8.55
CA THR A 230 -15.63 16.26 -9.27
C THR A 230 -17.12 16.04 -9.10
N LEU A 231 -17.76 16.92 -8.34
CA LEU A 231 -19.18 16.88 -8.04
C LEU A 231 -19.82 18.08 -8.76
N PRO A 232 -20.76 17.84 -9.70
CA PRO A 232 -21.52 18.92 -10.28
C PRO A 232 -22.33 19.64 -9.18
N ASP A 233 -22.16 20.94 -9.05
CA ASP A 233 -23.06 21.74 -8.22
C ASP A 233 -24.35 21.96 -9.01
N TRP A 234 -25.29 21.02 -8.86
CA TRP A 234 -26.58 21.06 -9.54
C TRP A 234 -27.37 22.35 -9.27
N THR A 235 -27.11 23.03 -8.16
CA THR A 235 -27.77 24.28 -7.79
C THR A 235 -27.26 25.42 -8.64
N LYS A 236 -25.94 25.58 -8.74
CA LYS A 236 -25.29 26.57 -9.62
C LYS A 236 -25.52 26.25 -11.09
N PHE A 237 -25.51 24.97 -11.46
CA PHE A 237 -25.83 24.56 -12.83
C PHE A 237 -27.24 24.99 -13.22
N ARG A 238 -28.25 24.72 -12.38
CA ARG A 238 -29.64 25.12 -12.67
C ARG A 238 -29.86 26.62 -12.69
N SER A 239 -29.13 27.40 -11.88
CA SER A 239 -29.26 28.86 -11.87
C SER A 239 -28.57 29.52 -13.06
N ASN A 240 -27.48 28.94 -13.55
CA ASN A 240 -26.63 29.56 -14.57
C ASN A 240 -26.86 28.97 -15.97
N TYR A 241 -27.53 27.82 -16.07
CA TYR A 241 -27.82 27.19 -17.34
C TYR A 241 -28.79 28.04 -18.16
N THR A 242 -28.25 28.66 -19.19
CA THR A 242 -29.03 29.37 -20.20
C THR A 242 -28.84 28.63 -21.51
N ASN A 243 -29.93 28.17 -22.12
CA ASN A 243 -29.86 27.56 -23.45
C ASN A 243 -30.18 28.66 -24.47
N PRO A 244 -29.17 29.24 -25.16
CA PRO A 244 -29.40 30.41 -26.02
C PRO A 244 -30.21 30.07 -27.28
N THR A 245 -30.32 28.79 -27.64
CA THR A 245 -31.00 28.32 -28.85
C THR A 245 -31.88 27.08 -28.59
N PRO A 246 -33.07 26.97 -29.22
CA PRO A 246 -33.90 25.77 -29.15
C PRO A 246 -33.19 24.54 -29.72
N ILE A 247 -33.46 23.35 -29.16
CA ILE A 247 -32.84 22.07 -29.57
C ILE A 247 -33.11 21.74 -31.06
N ALA A 248 -34.27 22.18 -31.58
CA ALA A 248 -34.68 21.98 -32.95
C ALA A 248 -33.73 22.63 -33.98
N ASP A 249 -33.15 23.79 -33.64
CA ASP A 249 -32.33 24.59 -34.57
C ASP A 249 -30.83 24.26 -34.48
N GLN A 250 -30.36 23.79 -33.33
CA GLN A 250 -28.93 23.54 -33.05
C GLN A 250 -28.50 22.07 -33.18
N GLY A 251 -29.46 21.13 -33.13
CA GLY A 251 -29.21 19.68 -33.15
C GLY A 251 -28.68 19.11 -31.83
N TYR A 252 -28.93 17.81 -31.60
CA TYR A 252 -28.64 17.12 -30.33
C TYR A 252 -27.15 17.09 -29.97
N THR A 253 -26.26 16.96 -30.96
CA THR A 253 -24.82 16.88 -30.72
C THR A 253 -24.27 18.19 -30.16
N THR A 254 -24.66 19.32 -30.77
CA THR A 254 -24.25 20.66 -30.35
C THR A 254 -24.81 21.02 -28.99
N TRP A 255 -26.08 20.68 -28.75
CA TRP A 255 -26.71 20.83 -27.44
C TRP A 255 -26.01 20.00 -26.36
N SER A 256 -25.70 18.73 -26.62
CA SER A 256 -25.02 17.86 -25.63
C SER A 256 -23.60 18.37 -25.30
N GLN A 257 -22.88 18.91 -26.28
CA GLN A 257 -21.56 19.50 -26.07
C GLN A 257 -21.66 20.77 -25.22
N HIS A 258 -22.60 21.66 -25.51
CA HIS A 258 -22.86 22.86 -24.70
C HIS A 258 -23.22 22.50 -23.26
N LEU A 259 -24.08 21.49 -23.08
CA LEU A 259 -24.48 20.99 -21.77
C LEU A 259 -23.31 20.40 -20.97
N ILE A 260 -22.44 19.60 -21.62
CA ILE A 260 -21.23 19.06 -20.98
C ILE A 260 -20.23 20.17 -20.63
N CYS A 261 -20.07 21.19 -21.49
CA CYS A 261 -19.18 22.32 -21.21
C CYS A 261 -19.68 23.16 -20.03
N GLN A 262 -20.96 23.53 -20.00
CA GLN A 262 -21.54 24.25 -18.87
C GLN A 262 -21.54 23.43 -17.57
N LEU A 263 -21.75 22.11 -17.66
CA LEU A 263 -21.63 21.24 -16.49
C LEU A 263 -20.22 21.34 -15.90
N LYS A 264 -19.17 21.27 -16.75
CA LYS A 264 -17.77 21.41 -16.33
C LYS A 264 -17.46 22.75 -15.67
N ASP A 265 -18.08 23.84 -16.10
CA ASP A 265 -17.90 25.17 -15.48
C ASP A 265 -18.52 25.27 -14.08
N THR A 266 -19.46 24.38 -13.75
CA THR A 266 -20.14 24.31 -12.45
C THR A 266 -19.68 23.14 -11.58
N GLU A 267 -18.66 22.42 -12.02
CA GLU A 267 -18.04 21.34 -11.27
C GLU A 267 -17.28 21.89 -10.06
N GLN A 268 -17.64 21.40 -8.87
CA GLN A 268 -16.86 21.62 -7.67
C GLN A 268 -15.92 20.43 -7.44
N HIS A 269 -14.67 20.73 -7.09
CA HIS A 269 -13.69 19.71 -6.73
C HIS A 269 -13.67 19.50 -5.22
N VAL A 270 -14.19 18.35 -4.76
CA VAL A 270 -14.09 17.93 -3.36
C VAL A 270 -12.88 17.01 -3.22
N GLN A 271 -11.98 17.32 -2.29
CA GLN A 271 -10.90 16.43 -1.93
C GLN A 271 -11.49 15.24 -1.15
N LEU A 272 -11.47 14.04 -1.72
CA LEU A 272 -11.80 12.84 -0.97
C LEU A 272 -10.60 12.52 -0.06
N SER A 273 -10.62 13.01 1.17
CA SER A 273 -9.69 12.52 2.18
C SER A 273 -9.99 11.05 2.43
N GLU A 274 -8.95 10.21 2.58
CA GLU A 274 -9.13 9.03 3.44
C GLU A 274 -9.63 9.59 4.77
N ALA A 275 -10.82 9.16 5.20
CA ALA A 275 -11.38 9.57 6.46
C ALA A 275 -10.41 9.10 7.55
N ASN A 276 -9.48 9.97 7.93
CA ASN A 276 -8.73 9.79 9.15
C ASN A 276 -9.80 9.73 10.24
N PRO A 277 -9.88 8.64 11.01
CA PRO A 277 -10.71 8.67 12.22
C PRO A 277 -10.24 9.87 13.03
N ALA A 278 -11.20 10.62 13.60
CA ALA A 278 -10.87 11.67 14.56
C ALA A 278 -9.86 11.10 15.55
N VAL A 279 -8.68 11.72 15.65
CA VAL A 279 -7.65 11.28 16.58
C VAL A 279 -8.23 11.42 17.98
N ASP A 280 -8.08 10.39 18.79
CA ASP A 280 -8.67 10.39 20.13
C ASP A 280 -7.99 11.44 21.02
N ASN A 281 -8.79 12.37 21.54
CA ASN A 281 -8.30 13.50 22.35
C ASN A 281 -7.67 13.02 23.67
N HIS A 282 -8.20 11.95 24.28
CA HIS A 282 -7.65 11.43 25.53
C HIS A 282 -6.24 10.89 25.32
N LEU A 283 -6.02 10.13 24.24
CA LEU A 283 -4.71 9.61 23.94
C LEU A 283 -3.71 10.71 23.54
N LEU A 284 -4.15 11.72 22.79
CA LEU A 284 -3.33 12.90 22.51
C LEU A 284 -2.85 13.55 23.81
N HIS A 285 -3.75 13.75 24.78
CA HIS A 285 -3.37 14.29 26.09
C HIS A 285 -2.43 13.36 26.87
N LEU A 286 -2.60 12.04 26.79
CA LEU A 286 -1.66 11.09 27.41
C LEU A 286 -0.26 11.17 26.79
N TRP A 287 -0.16 11.30 25.47
CA TRP A 287 1.11 11.48 24.78
C TRP A 287 1.74 12.84 25.09
N GLU A 288 0.98 13.94 25.08
CA GLU A 288 1.46 15.27 25.48
C GLU A 288 1.96 15.28 26.93
N ALA A 289 1.20 14.68 27.85
CA ALA A 289 1.58 14.55 29.25
C ALA A 289 2.88 13.74 29.38
N ARG A 290 2.98 12.59 28.71
CA ARG A 290 4.20 11.78 28.64
C ARG A 290 5.37 12.62 28.13
N HIS A 291 5.18 13.31 27.01
CA HIS A 291 6.19 14.10 26.33
C HIS A 291 6.72 15.23 27.23
N SER A 292 5.84 15.94 27.92
CA SER A 292 6.21 16.98 28.90
C SER A 292 7.04 16.42 30.05
N LEU A 293 6.68 15.24 30.58
CA LEU A 293 7.44 14.57 31.64
C LEU A 293 8.78 14.04 31.15
N VAL A 294 8.86 13.52 29.91
CA VAL A 294 10.12 13.10 29.29
C VAL A 294 11.06 14.29 29.16
N ARG A 295 10.59 15.43 28.65
CA ARG A 295 11.40 16.66 28.57
C ARG A 295 11.91 17.11 29.94
N ARG A 296 11.05 17.06 30.97
CA ARG A 296 11.46 17.37 32.35
C ARG A 296 12.48 16.36 32.90
N TRP A 297 12.27 15.07 32.67
CA TRP A 297 13.17 14.00 33.10
C TRP A 297 14.52 14.06 32.39
N ARG A 298 14.57 14.47 31.11
CA ARG A 298 15.83 14.71 30.38
C ARG A 298 16.71 15.75 31.08
N ARG A 299 16.13 16.77 31.73
CA ARG A 299 16.84 17.76 32.57
C ARG A 299 17.21 17.22 33.96
N GLN A 300 16.54 16.17 34.43
CA GLN A 300 16.67 15.59 35.78
C GLN A 300 16.81 14.05 35.72
N LYS A 301 17.83 13.54 35.01
CA LYS A 301 17.95 12.09 34.70
C LYS A 301 18.05 11.16 35.92
N HIS A 302 18.39 11.69 37.09
CA HIS A 302 18.45 10.95 38.35
C HIS A 302 17.09 10.82 39.06
N ASN A 303 16.06 11.54 38.60
CA ASN A 303 14.74 11.51 39.24
C ASN A 303 13.98 10.22 38.89
N ARG A 304 14.04 9.23 39.79
CA ARG A 304 13.36 7.94 39.64
C ARG A 304 11.84 8.07 39.64
N GLN A 305 11.27 9.04 40.35
CA GLN A 305 9.81 9.24 40.41
C GLN A 305 9.24 9.68 39.06
N LEU A 306 9.93 10.59 38.37
CA LEU A 306 9.54 10.97 37.00
C LEU A 306 9.63 9.79 36.04
N LYS A 307 10.69 8.96 36.16
CA LYS A 307 10.84 7.76 35.32
C LYS A 307 9.70 6.75 35.54
N ILE A 308 9.32 6.50 36.79
CA ILE A 308 8.19 5.62 37.14
C ILE A 308 6.90 6.20 36.57
N ARG A 309 6.66 7.51 36.70
CA ARG A 309 5.46 8.16 36.17
C ARG A 309 5.39 8.13 34.64
N ILE A 310 6.52 8.31 33.95
CA ILE A 310 6.61 8.18 32.48
C ILE A 310 6.28 6.75 32.07
N ALA A 311 6.82 5.75 32.76
CA ALA A 311 6.51 4.35 32.49
C ALA A 311 5.03 4.04 32.70
N ALA A 312 4.43 4.53 33.80
CA ALA A 312 3.01 4.39 34.10
C ALA A 312 2.13 5.04 33.02
N LEU A 313 2.43 6.27 32.60
CA LEU A 313 1.70 6.93 31.50
C LEU A 313 1.86 6.20 30.17
N THR A 314 3.05 5.65 29.91
CA THR A 314 3.30 4.87 28.68
C THR A 314 2.46 3.60 28.67
N GLN A 315 2.39 2.90 29.81
CA GLN A 315 1.54 1.73 29.96
C GLN A 315 0.06 2.09 29.82
N GLN A 316 -0.40 3.15 30.49
CA GLN A 316 -1.78 3.64 30.40
C GLN A 316 -2.17 4.01 28.96
N ALA A 317 -1.30 4.72 28.24
CA ALA A 317 -1.52 5.07 26.84
C ALA A 317 -1.61 3.82 25.95
N ALA A 318 -0.71 2.85 26.15
CA ALA A 318 -0.68 1.63 25.36
C ALA A 318 -1.88 0.70 25.63
N GLU A 319 -2.35 0.64 26.89
CA GLU A 319 -3.57 -0.08 27.28
C GLU A 319 -4.82 0.59 26.71
N TYR A 320 -4.93 1.91 26.85
CA TYR A 320 -6.04 2.67 26.28
C TYR A 320 -6.09 2.57 24.75
N ALA A 321 -4.94 2.66 24.07
CA ALA A 321 -4.86 2.47 22.62
C ALA A 321 -5.33 1.06 22.20
N ALA A 322 -5.04 0.03 22.99
CA ALA A 322 -5.52 -1.33 22.73
C ALA A 322 -7.03 -1.46 22.92
N GLN A 323 -7.59 -0.89 24.00
CA GLN A 323 -9.04 -0.85 24.24
C GLN A 323 -9.76 -0.10 23.13
N LEU A 324 -9.26 1.07 22.76
CA LEU A 324 -9.82 1.88 21.68
C LEU A 324 -9.75 1.16 20.33
N ALA A 325 -8.69 0.39 20.07
CA ALA A 325 -8.59 -0.44 18.87
C ALA A 325 -9.68 -1.54 18.83
N ASP A 326 -10.02 -2.13 19.98
CA ASP A 326 -11.10 -3.12 20.10
C ASP A 326 -12.47 -2.47 19.92
N SER A 327 -12.75 -1.37 20.61
CA SER A 327 -14.01 -0.63 20.46
C SER A 327 -14.23 -0.20 19.01
N ASN A 328 -13.20 0.38 18.37
CA ASN A 328 -13.26 0.77 16.96
C ASN A 328 -13.52 -0.43 16.03
N TRP A 329 -13.03 -1.61 16.36
CA TRP A 329 -13.29 -2.82 15.57
C TRP A 329 -14.72 -3.31 15.77
N VAL A 330 -15.20 -3.36 17.01
CA VAL A 330 -16.59 -3.74 17.34
C VAL A 330 -17.57 -2.78 16.66
N ASP A 331 -17.33 -1.47 16.72
CA ASP A 331 -18.17 -0.47 16.06
C ASP A 331 -18.19 -0.62 14.54
N ARG A 332 -17.03 -0.95 13.94
CA ARG A 332 -16.95 -1.27 12.51
C ARG A 332 -17.77 -2.51 12.16
N CYS A 333 -17.70 -3.56 12.97
CA CYS A 333 -18.50 -4.77 12.79
C CYS A 333 -20.00 -4.51 12.97
N ASN A 334 -20.38 -3.73 13.98
CA ASN A 334 -21.79 -3.33 14.21
C ASN A 334 -22.34 -2.49 13.05
N THR A 335 -21.54 -1.56 12.55
CA THR A 335 -21.90 -0.75 11.37
C THR A 335 -22.05 -1.63 10.13
N ALA A 336 -21.11 -2.56 9.93
CA ALA A 336 -21.17 -3.53 8.84
C ALA A 336 -22.44 -4.41 8.92
N ALA A 337 -22.77 -4.93 10.11
CA ALA A 337 -23.97 -5.74 10.35
C ALA A 337 -25.28 -4.95 10.09
N ARG A 338 -25.31 -3.66 10.43
CA ARG A 338 -26.46 -2.78 10.12
C ARG A 338 -26.55 -2.44 8.63
N GLN A 339 -25.45 -2.53 7.89
CA GLN A 339 -25.33 -2.13 6.49
C GLN A 339 -24.90 -3.31 5.60
N MET A 340 -25.48 -4.49 5.80
CA MET A 340 -25.12 -5.72 5.06
C MET A 340 -25.37 -5.64 3.55
N SER A 341 -26.25 -4.76 3.09
CA SER A 341 -26.46 -4.49 1.66
C SER A 341 -25.42 -3.55 1.06
N SER A 342 -24.59 -2.88 1.88
CA SER A 342 -23.68 -1.85 1.39
C SER A 342 -22.49 -2.45 0.65
N ARG A 343 -22.08 -1.77 -0.43
CA ARG A 343 -20.87 -2.12 -1.18
C ARG A 343 -19.61 -2.09 -0.31
N SER A 344 -19.55 -1.21 0.69
CA SER A 344 -18.42 -1.08 1.61
C SER A 344 -18.27 -2.32 2.48
N THR A 345 -19.38 -2.79 3.06
CA THR A 345 -19.44 -4.01 3.87
C THR A 345 -19.00 -5.23 3.08
N TRP A 346 -19.51 -5.42 1.86
CA TRP A 346 -19.08 -6.54 1.00
C TRP A 346 -17.64 -6.45 0.52
N ARG A 347 -17.07 -5.25 0.39
CA ARG A 347 -15.63 -5.07 0.13
C ARG A 347 -14.80 -5.48 1.34
N LEU A 348 -15.22 -5.12 2.55
CA LEU A 348 -14.59 -5.55 3.80
C LEU A 348 -14.62 -7.07 3.93
N PHE A 349 -15.79 -7.71 3.76
CA PHE A 349 -15.90 -9.17 3.83
C PHE A 349 -15.01 -9.87 2.80
N ARG A 350 -15.02 -9.44 1.54
CA ARG A 350 -14.12 -10.01 0.51
C ARG A 350 -12.65 -9.86 0.87
N ALA A 351 -12.25 -8.72 1.43
CA ALA A 351 -10.87 -8.52 1.87
C ALA A 351 -10.48 -9.38 3.08
N LEU A 352 -11.44 -9.78 3.93
CA LEU A 352 -11.23 -10.71 5.02
C LEU A 352 -11.15 -12.17 4.55
N THR A 353 -11.97 -12.55 3.56
CA THR A 353 -12.01 -13.93 3.02
C THR A 353 -10.83 -14.21 2.10
N ASP A 354 -10.54 -13.30 1.17
CA ASP A 354 -9.40 -13.41 0.27
C ASP A 354 -8.70 -12.05 0.13
N PRO A 355 -7.64 -11.79 0.92
CA PRO A 355 -6.92 -10.54 0.85
C PRO A 355 -6.15 -10.37 -0.47
N THR A 356 -5.90 -11.45 -1.23
CA THR A 356 -5.09 -11.45 -2.45
C THR A 356 -5.89 -11.06 -3.69
N GLN A 357 -7.21 -11.31 -3.71
CA GLN A 357 -8.09 -11.01 -4.85
C GLN A 357 -8.77 -9.63 -4.78
N THR A 358 -8.33 -8.76 -3.89
CA THR A 358 -8.87 -7.39 -3.85
C THR A 358 -8.48 -6.62 -5.13
N ARG A 359 -9.36 -5.73 -5.59
CA ARG A 359 -9.10 -4.88 -6.78
C ARG A 359 -7.77 -4.11 -6.69
N THR A 360 -7.38 -3.72 -5.48
CA THR A 360 -6.11 -3.03 -5.24
C THR A 360 -4.91 -3.95 -5.44
N GLU A 361 -4.96 -5.18 -4.91
CA GLU A 361 -3.88 -6.15 -5.08
C GLU A 361 -3.76 -6.65 -6.53
N THR A 362 -4.87 -6.85 -7.24
CA THR A 362 -4.81 -7.18 -8.69
C THR A 362 -4.17 -6.05 -9.49
N GLN A 363 -4.47 -4.79 -9.17
CA GLN A 363 -3.83 -3.63 -9.80
C GLN A 363 -2.33 -3.56 -9.48
N LYS A 364 -1.92 -3.85 -8.23
CA LYS A 364 -0.49 -3.93 -7.85
C LYS A 364 0.23 -5.03 -8.60
N HIS A 365 -0.38 -6.20 -8.72
CA HIS A 365 0.18 -7.32 -9.47
C HIS A 365 0.41 -6.92 -10.94
N LEU A 366 -0.56 -6.23 -11.54
CA LEU A 366 -0.46 -5.70 -12.90
C LEU A 366 0.65 -4.66 -13.02
N GLN A 367 0.77 -3.74 -12.04
CA GLN A 367 1.84 -2.74 -12.02
C GLN A 367 3.22 -3.40 -11.86
N ARG A 368 3.36 -4.42 -11.00
CA ARG A 368 4.60 -5.21 -10.89
C ARG A 368 4.94 -5.87 -12.23
N ALA A 369 3.98 -6.55 -12.86
CA ALA A 369 4.18 -7.20 -14.16
C ALA A 369 4.62 -6.22 -15.25
N ILE A 370 4.01 -5.03 -15.31
CA ILE A 370 4.40 -3.97 -16.27
C ILE A 370 5.85 -3.53 -16.07
N HIS A 371 6.27 -3.36 -14.81
CA HIS A 371 7.60 -2.91 -14.45
C HIS A 371 8.66 -4.01 -14.60
N THR A 372 8.32 -5.28 -14.37
CA THR A 372 9.23 -6.41 -14.58
C THR A 372 9.44 -6.74 -16.07
N PHE A 373 8.49 -6.40 -16.94
CA PHE A 373 8.61 -6.72 -18.36
C PHE A 373 9.67 -5.83 -19.05
N ASN A 374 10.69 -6.47 -19.62
CA ASN A 374 11.75 -5.83 -20.41
C ASN A 374 11.22 -5.48 -21.82
N GLY A 375 10.43 -4.41 -21.92
CA GLY A 375 9.90 -3.94 -23.20
C GLY A 375 8.91 -2.77 -23.07
N ASP A 376 8.46 -2.30 -24.22
CA ASP A 376 7.38 -1.30 -24.34
C ASP A 376 6.03 -1.92 -23.95
N THR A 377 5.12 -1.10 -23.42
CA THR A 377 3.78 -1.53 -23.00
C THR A 377 2.98 -2.18 -24.13
N ALA A 378 3.22 -1.78 -25.38
CA ALA A 378 2.62 -2.42 -26.56
C ALA A 378 3.09 -3.88 -26.74
N LYS A 379 4.39 -4.15 -26.57
CA LYS A 379 4.96 -5.50 -26.65
C LYS A 379 4.49 -6.41 -25.52
N LEU A 380 4.26 -5.85 -24.33
CA LEU A 380 3.63 -6.58 -23.23
C LEU A 380 2.17 -6.95 -23.58
N ALA A 381 1.42 -6.02 -24.17
CA ALA A 381 0.05 -6.29 -24.60
C ALA A 381 0.00 -7.37 -25.69
N ASP A 382 0.95 -7.35 -26.64
CA ASP A 382 1.10 -8.40 -27.65
C ASP A 382 1.49 -9.74 -27.04
N ALA A 383 2.47 -9.80 -26.13
CA ALA A 383 2.84 -11.04 -25.44
C ALA A 383 1.70 -11.61 -24.58
N LEU A 384 0.90 -10.76 -23.96
CA LEU A 384 -0.30 -11.17 -23.22
C LEU A 384 -1.41 -11.62 -24.18
N ARG A 385 -1.58 -10.96 -25.32
CA ARG A 385 -2.49 -11.38 -26.39
C ARG A 385 -2.08 -12.77 -26.87
N ASP A 386 -0.84 -12.99 -27.25
CA ASP A 386 -0.40 -14.28 -27.79
C ASP A 386 -0.50 -15.40 -26.75
N LYS A 387 -0.27 -15.11 -25.46
CA LYS A 387 -0.37 -16.08 -24.36
C LYS A 387 -1.81 -16.47 -23.99
N TYR A 388 -2.77 -15.53 -24.04
CA TYR A 388 -4.14 -15.74 -23.56
C TYR A 388 -5.21 -15.77 -24.66
N LEU A 389 -4.88 -15.23 -25.84
CA LEU A 389 -5.70 -15.21 -27.04
C LEU A 389 -4.90 -15.91 -28.13
N TYR A 390 -5.06 -17.24 -28.24
CA TYR A 390 -4.57 -18.01 -29.39
C TYR A 390 -5.03 -17.32 -30.68
N THR A 391 -4.09 -16.64 -31.34
CA THR A 391 -4.35 -15.84 -32.54
C THR A 391 -3.98 -16.60 -33.81
N ASP A 392 -3.16 -17.64 -33.67
CA ASP A 392 -3.03 -18.69 -34.67
C ASP A 392 -4.34 -19.47 -34.72
N GLN A 393 -5.14 -19.17 -35.75
CA GLN A 393 -6.10 -20.16 -36.21
C GLN A 393 -5.29 -21.31 -36.77
N ASP A 394 -5.27 -22.45 -36.09
CA ASP A 394 -5.02 -23.72 -36.78
C ASP A 394 -5.89 -23.71 -38.03
N SER A 395 -5.30 -24.05 -39.18
CA SER A 395 -6.04 -24.25 -40.42
C SER A 395 -7.15 -25.25 -40.11
N ARG A 396 -8.36 -24.74 -39.86
CA ARG A 396 -9.50 -25.58 -39.54
C ARG A 396 -9.62 -26.55 -40.70
N GLY A 397 -9.46 -27.85 -40.39
CA GLY A 397 -10.01 -28.89 -41.24
C GLY A 397 -11.46 -28.54 -41.59
N PRO A 398 -11.98 -29.04 -42.73
CA PRO A 398 -13.26 -28.62 -43.28
C PRO A 398 -14.33 -28.55 -42.19
N ALA A 399 -15.10 -27.45 -42.21
CA ALA A 399 -16.08 -27.13 -41.18
C ALA A 399 -16.91 -28.36 -40.81
N TYR A 400 -16.92 -28.71 -39.52
CA TYR A 400 -17.75 -29.79 -39.02
C TYR A 400 -19.22 -29.48 -39.32
N SER A 401 -19.75 -30.15 -40.34
CA SER A 401 -21.14 -30.07 -40.76
C SER A 401 -21.98 -30.79 -39.70
N TYR A 402 -22.62 -30.02 -38.83
CA TYR A 402 -23.63 -30.57 -37.92
C TYR A 402 -24.90 -30.88 -38.72
N ALA A 403 -24.98 -32.10 -39.26
CA ALA A 403 -26.21 -32.64 -39.81
C ALA A 403 -27.16 -32.95 -38.65
N GLY A 404 -27.96 -31.96 -38.25
CA GLY A 404 -28.98 -32.12 -37.22
C GLY A 404 -30.03 -33.14 -37.66
N SER A 405 -29.89 -34.40 -37.24
CA SER A 405 -30.99 -35.34 -37.25
C SER A 405 -31.95 -34.97 -36.12
N ARG A 406 -33.17 -34.58 -36.47
CA ARG A 406 -34.27 -34.40 -35.51
C ARG A 406 -34.44 -35.69 -34.69
N PRO A 407 -34.60 -35.61 -33.36
CA PRO A 407 -34.88 -36.81 -32.58
C PRO A 407 -36.28 -37.29 -32.96
N GLN A 408 -36.37 -38.48 -33.56
CA GLN A 408 -37.64 -39.18 -33.76
C GLN A 408 -38.20 -39.61 -32.39
N SER A 409 -39.49 -39.40 -32.24
CA SER A 409 -40.30 -39.72 -31.08
C SER A 409 -40.56 -41.24 -30.95
N GLY A 410 -40.00 -41.85 -29.90
CA GLY A 410 -40.46 -43.09 -29.22
C GLY A 410 -40.23 -44.45 -29.94
N PRO A 411 -40.37 -45.61 -29.26
CA PRO A 411 -40.89 -45.83 -27.90
C PRO A 411 -39.96 -46.63 -26.95
N SER A 412 -40.43 -46.75 -25.71
CA SER A 412 -39.92 -47.54 -24.59
C SER A 412 -39.52 -48.99 -24.91
N GLN A 413 -38.38 -49.46 -24.40
CA GLN A 413 -38.21 -50.82 -23.87
C GLN A 413 -37.21 -50.84 -22.70
N ASN A 414 -37.61 -51.54 -21.64
CA ASN A 414 -36.80 -51.99 -20.52
C ASN A 414 -35.70 -52.93 -21.01
N GLU A 415 -34.49 -52.84 -20.45
CA GLU A 415 -33.74 -54.04 -20.06
C GLU A 415 -32.59 -53.73 -19.09
N THR A 416 -32.25 -54.77 -18.36
CA THR A 416 -31.64 -54.83 -17.02
C THR A 416 -30.11 -54.89 -17.03
N ARG A 417 -29.52 -54.41 -15.93
CA ARG A 417 -28.28 -54.83 -15.24
C ARG A 417 -27.18 -55.53 -16.06
N ASP A 418 -26.00 -54.92 -16.09
CA ASP A 418 -24.84 -55.45 -15.35
C ASP A 418 -23.68 -54.44 -15.28
N SER A 419 -23.05 -54.37 -14.10
CA SER A 419 -21.73 -53.77 -13.87
C SER A 419 -20.75 -54.91 -13.56
N PRO A 420 -19.42 -54.74 -13.74
CA PRO A 420 -18.66 -54.16 -12.64
C PRO A 420 -17.48 -53.24 -13.03
N ARG A 421 -17.31 -52.22 -12.17
CA ARG A 421 -16.10 -51.48 -11.73
C ARG A 421 -14.76 -51.76 -12.41
N GLN A 422 -14.06 -50.69 -12.80
CA GLN A 422 -12.81 -50.22 -12.14
C GLN A 422 -12.28 -48.91 -12.76
N GLY A 423 -11.68 -48.02 -11.95
CA GLY A 423 -10.73 -47.00 -12.41
C GLY A 423 -11.10 -45.55 -12.11
N GLN A 424 -10.59 -45.01 -11.01
CA GLN A 424 -10.66 -43.60 -10.60
C GLN A 424 -9.85 -42.68 -11.53
N GLY A 425 -10.37 -41.48 -11.80
CA GLY A 425 -9.63 -40.38 -12.41
C GLY A 425 -10.39 -39.06 -12.24
N ASN A 426 -9.97 -38.23 -11.27
CA ASN A 426 -10.52 -36.91 -10.99
C ASN A 426 -10.30 -35.97 -12.19
N CYS A 427 -11.39 -35.46 -12.77
CA CYS A 427 -11.38 -34.37 -13.74
C CYS A 427 -11.59 -33.03 -13.00
N GLU A 428 -10.51 -32.26 -12.84
CA GLU A 428 -10.57 -30.84 -12.49
C GLU A 428 -11.32 -30.07 -13.59
N THR A 429 -12.45 -29.48 -13.24
CA THR A 429 -13.22 -28.61 -14.13
C THR A 429 -12.54 -27.24 -14.22
N SER A 430 -11.65 -27.07 -15.21
CA SER A 430 -11.15 -25.76 -15.60
C SER A 430 -12.34 -24.93 -16.14
N ARG A 431 -12.78 -23.92 -15.38
CA ARG A 431 -13.72 -22.92 -15.89
C ARG A 431 -12.96 -21.94 -16.79
N GLN A 432 -13.06 -22.12 -18.11
CA GLN A 432 -12.61 -21.10 -19.05
C GLN A 432 -13.45 -19.81 -18.88
N PRO A 433 -12.83 -18.63 -18.84
CA PRO A 433 -13.57 -17.37 -18.79
C PRO A 433 -14.36 -17.18 -20.09
N THR A 434 -15.63 -16.78 -19.95
CA THR A 434 -16.50 -16.53 -21.10
C THR A 434 -15.92 -15.42 -21.97
N ARG A 435 -16.13 -15.53 -23.29
CA ARG A 435 -15.65 -14.59 -24.34
C ARG A 435 -16.01 -13.12 -24.04
N THR A 436 -17.07 -12.90 -23.26
CA THR A 436 -17.54 -11.60 -22.76
C THR A 436 -16.63 -11.01 -21.68
N GLY A 437 -16.12 -11.84 -20.76
CA GLY A 437 -15.18 -11.42 -19.70
C GLY A 437 -13.81 -11.01 -20.26
N LEU A 438 -13.34 -11.70 -21.30
CA LEU A 438 -12.09 -11.37 -21.99
C LEU A 438 -12.18 -10.03 -22.77
N ARG A 439 -13.33 -9.74 -23.40
CA ARG A 439 -13.58 -8.43 -24.04
C ARG A 439 -13.66 -7.28 -23.04
N ALA A 440 -14.20 -7.52 -21.84
CA ALA A 440 -14.22 -6.54 -20.76
C ALA A 440 -12.81 -6.24 -20.24
N ALA A 441 -11.96 -7.26 -20.06
CA ALA A 441 -10.56 -7.09 -19.67
C ALA A 441 -9.75 -6.31 -20.71
N ALA A 442 -9.94 -6.60 -22.00
CA ALA A 442 -9.29 -5.87 -23.09
C ALA A 442 -9.72 -4.39 -23.15
N ARG A 443 -11.03 -4.09 -22.96
CA ARG A 443 -11.52 -2.70 -22.86
C ARG A 443 -10.98 -1.96 -21.64
N ILE A 444 -10.85 -2.63 -20.50
CA ILE A 444 -10.26 -2.04 -19.29
C ILE A 444 -8.77 -1.72 -19.51
N LEU A 445 -8.04 -2.60 -20.21
CA LEU A 445 -6.64 -2.36 -20.60
C LEU A 445 -6.55 -1.15 -21.54
N GLN A 446 -7.39 -1.08 -22.57
CA GLN A 446 -7.42 0.02 -23.54
C GLN A 446 -7.76 1.37 -22.88
N CYS A 447 -8.76 1.43 -22.00
CA CYS A 447 -9.08 2.63 -21.25
C CYS A 447 -7.94 3.07 -20.29
N HIS A 448 -7.11 2.13 -19.83
CA HIS A 448 -5.90 2.46 -19.05
C HIS A 448 -4.78 3.02 -19.91
N LEU A 449 -4.67 2.57 -21.16
CA LEU A 449 -3.70 3.05 -22.14
C LEU A 449 -4.03 4.47 -22.64
N ASP A 450 -5.32 4.80 -22.81
CA ASP A 450 -5.75 6.07 -23.39
C ASP A 450 -5.98 7.22 -22.39
N GLY A 451 -5.81 6.97 -21.08
CA GLY A 451 -6.01 7.97 -20.04
C GLY A 451 -7.45 8.51 -19.92
N ARG A 452 -8.43 7.91 -20.60
CA ARG A 452 -9.85 8.25 -20.55
C ARG A 452 -10.61 7.16 -19.80
N TYR A 453 -11.23 7.49 -18.66
CA TYR A 453 -12.09 6.55 -17.94
C TYR A 453 -13.56 6.82 -18.26
N VAL A 454 -14.24 5.83 -18.84
CA VAL A 454 -15.71 5.79 -18.97
C VAL A 454 -16.26 4.96 -17.80
N SER A 455 -17.26 5.49 -17.10
CA SER A 455 -17.99 4.81 -16.03
C SER A 455 -18.67 3.53 -16.54
N PRO A 456 -18.50 2.37 -15.87
CA PRO A 456 -19.18 1.14 -16.27
C PRO A 456 -20.59 1.12 -15.65
N SER A 457 -21.52 1.83 -16.27
CA SER A 457 -22.96 1.78 -15.93
C SER A 457 -23.85 1.58 -17.16
N GLY A 458 -23.32 1.04 -18.26
CA GLY A 458 -24.06 0.92 -19.52
C GLY A 458 -23.80 -0.37 -20.32
N LEU A 459 -23.51 -1.49 -19.67
CA LEU A 459 -23.30 -2.78 -20.35
C LEU A 459 -24.11 -3.95 -19.75
N GLU A 460 -25.26 -3.64 -19.16
CA GLU A 460 -26.29 -4.64 -18.84
C GLU A 460 -27.66 -4.08 -19.24
N ASP A 461 -27.90 -3.93 -20.54
CA ASP A 461 -29.27 -4.06 -21.03
C ASP A 461 -29.25 -4.61 -22.46
N GLY A 462 -29.93 -5.73 -22.65
CA GLY A 462 -29.84 -6.52 -23.86
C GLY A 462 -29.98 -8.01 -23.56
N SER A 463 -31.18 -8.41 -23.13
CA SER A 463 -31.86 -9.67 -23.51
C SER A 463 -32.98 -10.01 -22.50
N ARG A 464 -34.14 -9.34 -22.59
CA ARG A 464 -35.45 -9.91 -22.22
C ARG A 464 -36.57 -9.28 -23.06
N HIS A 465 -36.74 -9.76 -24.29
CA HIS A 465 -38.04 -9.72 -24.95
C HIS A 465 -38.69 -11.09 -24.77
N ILE A 466 -39.70 -11.15 -23.90
CA ILE A 466 -40.69 -12.23 -23.91
C ILE A 466 -42.05 -11.55 -24.01
N HIS A 467 -42.76 -11.85 -25.09
CA HIS A 467 -44.17 -11.57 -25.31
C HIS A 467 -45.02 -12.06 -24.15
N THR A 468 -45.85 -11.19 -23.60
CA THR A 468 -47.10 -11.60 -22.95
C THR A 468 -48.24 -10.78 -23.53
N GLN A 469 -49.13 -11.50 -24.23
CA GLN A 469 -50.39 -11.01 -24.76
C GLN A 469 -51.29 -10.53 -23.63
N THR A 470 -51.87 -9.37 -23.85
CA THR A 470 -52.98 -8.76 -23.12
C THR A 470 -54.20 -9.68 -23.20
N ARG A 471 -54.75 -10.08 -22.04
CA ARG A 471 -56.12 -10.59 -21.94
C ARG A 471 -56.91 -9.61 -21.07
N GLN A 472 -57.77 -8.83 -21.73
CA GLN A 472 -58.88 -8.13 -21.11
C GLN A 472 -59.83 -9.16 -20.50
N THR A 473 -60.17 -8.99 -19.23
CA THR A 473 -61.48 -9.37 -18.71
C THR A 473 -61.95 -8.30 -17.75
N SER A 474 -63.08 -7.74 -18.13
CA SER A 474 -63.94 -6.79 -17.46
C SER A 474 -64.62 -7.38 -16.22
N GLN A 475 -65.19 -6.45 -15.44
CA GLN A 475 -66.40 -6.53 -14.62
C GLN A 475 -66.26 -6.60 -13.10
N HIS A 476 -66.91 -5.57 -12.54
CA HIS A 476 -67.47 -5.33 -11.21
C HIS A 476 -66.55 -4.86 -10.07
#